data_AF-A0AAZ3RBU4-F1
#
_entry.id   AF-A0AAZ3RBU4-F1
#
_cell.length_a   1.000
_cell.length_b   1.000
_cell.length_c   1.000
_cell.angle_alpha   90.00
_cell.angle_beta   90.00
_cell.angle_gamma   90.00
#
_symmetry.space_group_name_H-M   'P 1'
#
loop_
_entity.id
_entity.type
_entity.pdbx_description
1 polymer ?
#
loop_
_entity_poly.entity_id
_entity_poly.type
_entity_poly.pdbx_seq_one_letter_code
_entity_poly.pdbx_strand_id
1 'polypeptide(L)'
;MDEGHENEGEGKKGGSLDRKAEMEKLGGAELHRRLTEVDPEMASMLHPHDTRKIARSLQVHAETGVPHSHWLEEQRGQEGGDVLGGPLRYPDPCIFWLHADMEGVENLKMATRRYARKQNKWVRNRFLKRPGDNVPAVYGLDVTDVSQWEETVLNPALLILDSLTKGERPTVEPMRVEGAGKRNKRSRHTCELCDKVIIGDLEWTAHLKSKKHHYHVRKRRKSEPEPERASDQPQGTTPPPTPITVGPTLGNSTTLAPGSAETCGESESPGTSSTEKEAPVL
;
A
#
# COMPACT_ATOMS: atom_id res chain seq x y z
N MET A 1 -46.31 -36.18 -44.57
CA MET A 1 -44.97 -36.72 -44.82
C MET A 1 -44.15 -35.51 -45.24
N ASP A 2 -43.77 -34.70 -44.26
CA ASP A 2 -42.45 -34.75 -43.58
C ASP A 2 -41.51 -33.79 -44.33
N GLU A 3 -40.82 -32.80 -43.76
CA GLU A 3 -40.47 -32.43 -42.38
C GLU A 3 -40.18 -30.93 -42.35
N GLY A 4 -40.53 -30.27 -41.24
CA GLY A 4 -40.09 -28.91 -40.94
C GLY A 4 -38.63 -28.92 -40.50
N HIS A 5 -37.81 -28.03 -41.07
CA HIS A 5 -36.44 -27.80 -40.63
C HIS A 5 -36.42 -26.53 -39.77
N GLU A 6 -36.70 -26.70 -38.48
CA GLU A 6 -36.40 -25.70 -37.46
C GLU A 6 -34.91 -25.80 -37.14
N ASN A 7 -34.12 -24.84 -37.62
CA ASN A 7 -32.70 -24.74 -37.29
C ASN A 7 -32.56 -23.84 -36.07
N GLU A 8 -32.54 -24.45 -34.88
CA GLU A 8 -32.32 -23.79 -33.61
C GLU A 8 -30.86 -23.34 -33.50
N GLY A 9 -30.66 -22.02 -33.54
CA GLY A 9 -29.40 -21.39 -33.19
C GLY A 9 -29.13 -21.49 -31.69
N GLU A 10 -28.48 -22.56 -31.26
CA GLU A 10 -27.96 -22.68 -29.89
C GLU A 10 -26.79 -21.71 -29.66
N GLY A 11 -27.10 -20.56 -29.08
CA GLY A 11 -26.12 -19.63 -28.55
C GLY A 11 -25.34 -20.25 -27.38
N LYS A 12 -24.05 -20.51 -27.61
CA LYS A 12 -23.04 -20.80 -26.57
C LYS A 12 -22.96 -19.67 -25.54
N LYS A 13 -23.82 -19.68 -24.52
CA LYS A 13 -23.70 -18.86 -23.30
C LYS A 13 -23.34 -19.66 -22.04
N GLY A 14 -23.10 -20.98 -22.17
CA GLY A 14 -22.83 -21.88 -21.03
C GLY A 14 -21.37 -21.94 -20.52
N GLY A 15 -20.36 -21.54 -21.30
CA GLY A 15 -18.96 -21.86 -20.97
C GLY A 15 -18.22 -20.98 -19.96
N SER A 16 -18.74 -19.78 -19.63
CA SER A 16 -18.00 -18.80 -18.80
C SER A 16 -18.09 -19.11 -17.29
N LEU A 17 -19.24 -19.60 -16.82
CA LEU A 17 -19.47 -19.92 -15.40
C LEU A 17 -18.72 -21.18 -14.97
N ASP A 18 -18.69 -22.21 -15.82
CA ASP A 18 -17.98 -23.46 -15.53
C ASP A 18 -16.47 -23.26 -15.43
N ARG A 19 -15.89 -22.47 -16.33
CA ARG A 19 -14.45 -22.13 -16.29
C ARG A 19 -14.05 -21.37 -15.04
N LYS A 20 -14.92 -20.48 -14.55
CA LYS A 20 -14.68 -19.74 -13.29
C LYS A 20 -14.69 -20.67 -12.08
N ALA A 21 -15.68 -21.55 -11.99
CA ALA A 21 -15.78 -22.52 -10.91
C ALA A 21 -14.63 -23.54 -10.93
N GLU A 22 -14.16 -23.92 -12.11
CA GLU A 22 -13.00 -24.81 -12.30
C GLU A 22 -11.70 -24.15 -11.84
N MET A 23 -11.49 -22.87 -12.17
CA MET A 23 -10.33 -22.12 -11.69
C MET A 23 -10.37 -21.87 -10.17
N GLU A 24 -11.54 -21.67 -9.56
CA GLU A 24 -11.68 -21.53 -8.11
C GLU A 24 -11.39 -22.85 -7.34
N LYS A 25 -11.51 -24.01 -8.00
CA LYS A 25 -11.15 -25.33 -7.43
C LYS A 25 -9.65 -25.62 -7.47
N LEU A 26 -8.89 -24.93 -8.33
CA LEU A 26 -7.44 -25.08 -8.39
C LEU A 26 -6.78 -24.36 -7.20
N GLY A 27 -5.79 -25.01 -6.57
CA GLY A 27 -5.05 -24.41 -5.46
C GLY A 27 -4.36 -23.10 -5.87
N GLY A 28 -4.23 -22.15 -4.93
CA GLY A 28 -3.68 -20.82 -5.22
C GLY A 28 -2.27 -20.81 -5.83
N ALA A 29 -1.44 -21.81 -5.51
CA ALA A 29 -0.11 -21.97 -6.09
C ALA A 29 -0.17 -22.34 -7.59
N GLU A 30 -1.10 -23.20 -7.97
CA GLU A 30 -1.29 -23.60 -9.37
C GLU A 30 -1.81 -22.43 -10.22
N LEU A 31 -2.76 -21.67 -9.67
CA LEU A 31 -3.25 -20.45 -10.31
C LEU A 31 -2.14 -19.43 -10.54
N HIS A 32 -1.27 -19.23 -9.54
CA HIS A 32 -0.14 -18.30 -9.67
C HIS A 32 0.90 -18.78 -10.68
N ARG A 33 1.17 -20.09 -10.75
CA ARG A 33 2.06 -20.69 -11.77
C ARG A 33 1.54 -20.43 -13.18
N ARG A 34 0.26 -20.74 -13.45
CA ARG A 34 -0.36 -20.48 -14.75
C ARG A 34 -0.34 -19.00 -15.11
N LEU A 35 -0.57 -18.12 -14.14
CA LEU A 35 -0.48 -16.68 -14.37
C LEU A 35 0.96 -16.26 -14.71
N THR A 36 1.98 -16.88 -14.13
CA THR A 36 3.38 -16.59 -14.42
C THR A 36 3.77 -16.96 -15.85
N GLU A 37 3.23 -18.07 -16.38
CA GLU A 37 3.46 -18.51 -17.76
C GLU A 37 2.83 -17.57 -18.79
N VAL A 38 1.66 -17.03 -18.47
CA VAL A 38 0.84 -16.21 -19.38
C VAL A 38 1.14 -14.72 -19.26
N ASP A 39 1.32 -14.23 -18.04
CA ASP A 39 1.43 -12.81 -17.70
C ASP A 39 2.40 -12.62 -16.51
N PRO A 40 3.72 -12.71 -16.76
CA PRO A 40 4.74 -12.64 -15.70
C PRO A 40 4.73 -11.28 -14.98
N GLU A 41 4.36 -10.20 -15.68
CA GLU A 41 4.22 -8.88 -15.09
C GLU A 41 3.13 -8.86 -14.02
N MET A 42 1.92 -9.33 -14.33
CA MET A 42 0.85 -9.44 -13.34
C MET A 42 1.19 -10.42 -12.22
N ALA A 43 1.85 -11.53 -12.52
CA ALA A 43 2.25 -12.51 -11.53
C ALA A 43 3.27 -11.95 -10.52
N SER A 44 4.14 -11.03 -10.94
CA SER A 44 5.08 -10.33 -10.06
C SER A 44 4.36 -9.40 -9.07
N MET A 45 3.26 -8.76 -9.53
CA MET A 45 2.50 -7.79 -8.76
C MET A 45 1.51 -8.41 -7.77
N LEU A 46 0.98 -9.59 -8.07
CA LEU A 46 -0.03 -10.26 -7.25
C LEU A 46 0.60 -11.28 -6.29
N HIS A 47 0.15 -11.25 -5.03
CA HIS A 47 0.54 -12.27 -4.07
C HIS A 47 -0.09 -13.63 -4.45
N PRO A 48 0.61 -14.78 -4.33
CA PRO A 48 0.05 -16.09 -4.69
C PRO A 48 -1.25 -16.49 -3.98
N HIS A 49 -1.54 -15.86 -2.82
CA HIS A 49 -2.79 -16.05 -2.08
C HIS A 49 -3.95 -15.15 -2.56
N ASP A 50 -3.72 -14.19 -3.47
CA ASP A 50 -4.78 -13.35 -4.06
C ASP A 50 -5.53 -14.11 -5.16
N THR A 51 -6.04 -15.31 -4.84
CA THR A 51 -6.63 -16.27 -5.80
C THR A 51 -7.70 -15.64 -6.69
N ARG A 52 -8.56 -14.78 -6.12
CA ARG A 52 -9.62 -14.07 -6.87
C ARG A 52 -9.07 -13.15 -7.95
N LYS A 53 -7.98 -12.41 -7.66
CA LYS A 53 -7.38 -11.50 -8.65
C LYS A 53 -6.61 -12.26 -9.71
N ILE A 54 -5.90 -13.31 -9.30
CA ILE A 54 -5.18 -14.21 -10.21
C ILE A 54 -6.16 -14.88 -11.18
N ALA A 55 -7.26 -15.45 -10.67
CA ALA A 55 -8.30 -16.05 -11.48
C ALA A 55 -8.93 -15.05 -12.47
N ARG A 56 -9.19 -13.81 -12.02
CA ARG A 56 -9.67 -12.76 -12.94
C ARG A 56 -8.68 -12.45 -14.05
N SER A 57 -7.38 -12.40 -13.74
CA SER A 57 -6.33 -12.14 -14.72
C SER A 57 -6.24 -13.25 -15.77
N LEU A 58 -6.30 -14.51 -15.33
CA LEU A 58 -6.33 -15.67 -16.21
C LEU A 58 -7.59 -15.70 -17.08
N GLN A 59 -8.75 -15.31 -16.52
CA GLN A 59 -10.00 -15.19 -17.26
C GLN A 59 -9.90 -14.15 -18.38
N VAL A 60 -9.36 -12.96 -18.09
CA VAL A 60 -9.19 -11.90 -19.10
C VAL A 60 -8.32 -12.38 -20.25
N HIS A 61 -7.21 -13.06 -19.95
CA HIS A 61 -6.37 -13.65 -21.00
C HIS A 61 -7.10 -14.75 -21.78
N ALA A 62 -7.83 -15.64 -21.11
CA ALA A 62 -8.58 -16.71 -21.78
C ALA A 62 -9.70 -16.19 -22.70
N GLU A 63 -10.29 -15.03 -22.38
CA GLU A 63 -11.35 -14.39 -23.17
C GLU A 63 -10.79 -13.52 -24.31
N THR A 64 -9.68 -12.81 -24.09
CA THR A 64 -9.14 -11.83 -25.05
C THR A 64 -7.93 -12.31 -25.84
N GLY A 65 -7.22 -13.34 -25.36
CA GLY A 65 -5.92 -13.78 -25.89
C GLY A 65 -4.76 -12.83 -25.56
N VAL A 66 -5.01 -11.73 -24.85
CA VAL A 66 -4.02 -10.70 -24.52
C VAL A 66 -3.77 -10.69 -23.00
N PRO A 67 -2.51 -10.55 -22.53
CA PRO A 67 -2.20 -10.44 -21.10
C PRO A 67 -2.98 -9.29 -20.43
N HIS A 68 -3.37 -9.48 -19.17
CA HIS A 68 -4.15 -8.48 -18.45
C HIS A 68 -3.31 -7.24 -18.08
N SER A 69 -2.00 -7.43 -17.85
CA SER A 69 -1.02 -6.34 -17.73
C SER A 69 -1.10 -5.34 -18.88
N HIS A 70 -1.17 -5.83 -20.12
CA HIS A 70 -1.23 -5.00 -21.32
C HIS A 70 -2.45 -4.07 -21.32
N TRP A 71 -3.65 -4.60 -21.06
CA TRP A 71 -4.87 -3.79 -20.97
C TRP A 71 -4.80 -2.73 -19.87
N LEU A 72 -4.17 -3.05 -18.73
CA LEU A 72 -4.00 -2.10 -17.64
C LEU A 72 -3.00 -1.00 -18.00
N GLU A 73 -1.95 -1.32 -18.75
CA GLU A 73 -0.96 -0.34 -19.22
C GLU A 73 -1.58 0.59 -20.27
N GLU A 74 -2.31 0.04 -21.22
CA GLU A 74 -3.03 0.81 -22.25
C GLU A 74 -4.05 1.77 -21.60
N GLN A 75 -4.84 1.29 -20.64
CA GLN A 75 -5.77 2.15 -19.89
C GLN A 75 -5.04 3.29 -19.18
N ARG A 76 -3.88 3.03 -18.60
CA ARG A 76 -3.09 4.06 -17.91
C ARG A 76 -2.46 5.07 -18.86
N GLY A 77 -2.13 4.66 -20.08
CA GLY A 77 -1.55 5.51 -21.11
C GLY A 77 -2.55 6.44 -21.80
N GLN A 78 -3.86 6.20 -21.64
CA GLN A 78 -4.90 7.10 -22.16
C GLN A 78 -4.81 8.49 -21.51
N GLU A 79 -5.19 9.53 -22.26
CA GLU A 79 -5.29 10.88 -21.73
C GLU A 79 -6.28 10.91 -20.57
N GLY A 80 -5.84 11.39 -19.40
CA GLY A 80 -6.61 11.31 -18.16
C GLY A 80 -6.41 10.02 -17.34
N GLY A 81 -5.61 9.06 -17.82
CA GLY A 81 -5.21 7.85 -17.08
C GLY A 81 -4.24 8.13 -15.93
N ASP A 82 -4.20 7.24 -14.94
CA ASP A 82 -3.21 7.26 -13.86
C ASP A 82 -2.98 5.83 -13.32
N VAL A 83 -1.99 5.60 -12.46
CA VAL A 83 -1.51 4.31 -11.92
C VAL A 83 -2.60 3.33 -11.41
N LEU A 84 -3.82 3.79 -11.13
CA LEU A 84 -4.96 2.95 -10.71
C LEU A 84 -5.99 2.63 -11.81
N GLY A 85 -5.83 3.12 -13.03
CA GLY A 85 -6.71 2.82 -14.16
C GLY A 85 -6.80 3.93 -15.19
N GLY A 86 -7.73 3.76 -16.13
CA GLY A 86 -8.00 4.75 -17.18
C GLY A 86 -8.71 6.01 -16.71
N PRO A 87 -9.02 6.90 -17.66
CA PRO A 87 -9.58 8.22 -17.39
C PRO A 87 -10.91 8.19 -16.68
N LEU A 88 -11.25 9.32 -16.05
CA LEU A 88 -12.59 9.55 -15.56
C LEU A 88 -13.58 9.53 -16.71
N ARG A 89 -14.73 8.87 -16.49
CA ARG A 89 -15.79 8.78 -17.48
C ARG A 89 -16.42 10.14 -17.80
N TYR A 90 -16.41 11.05 -16.83
CA TYR A 90 -16.97 12.40 -16.92
C TYR A 90 -15.88 13.43 -16.59
N PRO A 91 -15.90 14.63 -17.20
CA PRO A 91 -14.82 15.61 -17.08
C PRO A 91 -14.70 16.21 -15.68
N ASP A 92 -15.82 16.50 -15.00
CA ASP A 92 -15.81 17.21 -13.71
C ASP A 92 -16.73 16.57 -12.64
N PRO A 93 -16.52 15.30 -12.26
CA PRO A 93 -17.27 14.70 -11.16
C PRO A 93 -16.90 15.36 -9.82
N CYS A 94 -17.91 15.78 -9.05
CA CYS A 94 -17.73 16.16 -7.64
C CYS A 94 -18.15 15.01 -6.71
N ILE A 95 -17.35 14.73 -5.69
CA ILE A 95 -17.67 13.71 -4.68
C ILE A 95 -17.88 14.38 -3.34
N PHE A 96 -19.08 14.25 -2.78
CA PHE A 96 -19.33 14.54 -1.38
C PHE A 96 -18.98 13.31 -0.55
N TRP A 97 -17.99 13.46 0.34
CA TRP A 97 -17.63 12.42 1.29
C TRP A 97 -18.11 12.79 2.68
N LEU A 98 -19.23 12.18 3.08
CA LEU A 98 -19.76 12.22 4.43
C LEU A 98 -18.86 11.37 5.33
N HIS A 99 -18.28 11.97 6.36
CA HIS A 99 -17.42 11.27 7.31
C HIS A 99 -17.80 11.59 8.76
N ALA A 100 -17.70 10.58 9.62
CA ALA A 100 -17.76 10.73 11.07
C ALA A 100 -16.37 10.47 11.65
N ASP A 101 -16.10 11.07 12.80
CA ASP A 101 -14.88 10.83 13.56
C ASP A 101 -14.77 9.37 14.09
N MET A 102 -13.64 9.08 14.75
CA MET A 102 -13.39 7.73 15.26
C MET A 102 -14.29 7.36 16.44
N GLU A 103 -14.76 8.34 17.21
CA GLU A 103 -15.67 8.13 18.35
C GLU A 103 -17.07 7.71 17.87
N GLY A 104 -17.62 8.42 16.88
CA GLY A 104 -18.86 8.06 16.19
C GLY A 104 -18.78 6.70 15.51
N VAL A 105 -17.62 6.35 14.93
CA VAL A 105 -17.38 4.99 14.41
C VAL A 105 -17.28 3.96 15.55
N GLU A 106 -16.72 4.31 16.70
CA GLU A 106 -16.54 3.40 17.84
C GLU A 106 -17.86 2.99 18.50
N ASN A 107 -18.86 3.87 18.46
CA ASN A 107 -20.24 3.60 18.89
C ASN A 107 -20.96 2.52 18.05
N LEU A 108 -20.36 2.05 16.96
CA LEU A 108 -20.87 0.99 16.09
C LEU A 108 -20.43 -0.43 16.53
N LYS A 109 -21.24 -1.47 16.28
CA LYS A 109 -20.86 -2.89 16.54
C LYS A 109 -19.55 -3.27 15.81
N MET A 110 -18.78 -4.22 16.38
CA MET A 110 -17.41 -4.59 15.90
C MET A 110 -17.29 -4.90 14.40
N ALA A 111 -18.26 -5.59 13.80
CA ALA A 111 -18.25 -5.92 12.37
C ALA A 111 -18.39 -4.66 11.51
N THR A 112 -19.26 -3.74 11.92
CA THR A 112 -19.52 -2.47 11.24
C THR A 112 -18.32 -1.52 11.36
N ARG A 113 -17.60 -1.55 12.49
CA ARG A 113 -16.34 -0.79 12.68
C ARG A 113 -15.25 -1.17 11.69
N ARG A 114 -15.06 -2.47 11.45
CA ARG A 114 -14.06 -2.94 10.47
C ARG A 114 -14.41 -2.49 9.06
N TYR A 115 -15.69 -2.51 8.72
CA TYR A 115 -16.17 -2.05 7.42
C TYR A 115 -15.96 -0.53 7.24
N ALA A 116 -16.39 0.28 8.20
CA ALA A 116 -16.21 1.73 8.18
C ALA A 116 -14.72 2.13 8.06
N ARG A 117 -13.84 1.52 8.86
CA ARG A 117 -12.38 1.75 8.77
C ARG A 117 -11.82 1.37 7.39
N LYS A 118 -12.33 0.29 6.78
CA LYS A 118 -11.92 -0.14 5.43
C LYS A 118 -12.39 0.84 4.36
N GLN A 119 -13.62 1.36 4.47
CA GLN A 119 -14.15 2.40 3.58
C GLN A 119 -13.34 3.69 3.69
N ASN A 120 -13.09 4.20 4.90
CA ASN A 120 -12.29 5.42 5.11
C ASN A 120 -10.86 5.24 4.55
N LYS A 121 -10.25 4.07 4.78
CA LYS A 121 -8.96 3.74 4.18
C LYS A 121 -9.01 3.68 2.65
N TRP A 122 -10.10 3.16 2.08
CA TRP A 122 -10.28 3.10 0.63
C TRP A 122 -10.45 4.49 0.03
N VAL A 123 -11.34 5.33 0.56
CA VAL A 123 -11.55 6.72 0.11
C VAL A 123 -10.25 7.52 0.18
N ARG A 124 -9.55 7.45 1.33
CA ARG A 124 -8.26 8.13 1.51
C ARG A 124 -7.21 7.70 0.47
N ASN A 125 -7.07 6.41 0.21
CA ASN A 125 -6.04 5.91 -0.71
C ASN A 125 -6.45 6.02 -2.18
N ARG A 126 -7.75 5.99 -2.48
CA ARG A 126 -8.28 6.03 -3.85
C ARG A 126 -8.41 7.45 -4.36
N PHE A 127 -8.83 8.39 -3.52
CA PHE A 127 -9.11 9.76 -3.92
C PHE A 127 -8.15 10.76 -3.24
N LEU A 128 -8.00 10.75 -1.91
CA LEU A 128 -7.34 11.89 -1.24
C LEU A 128 -5.81 11.93 -1.32
N LYS A 129 -5.15 10.76 -1.38
CA LYS A 129 -3.68 10.65 -1.36
C LYS A 129 -3.03 10.56 -2.73
N ARG A 130 -3.79 10.65 -3.82
CA ARG A 130 -3.25 10.52 -5.18
C ARG A 130 -2.73 11.87 -5.66
N PRO A 131 -1.48 11.93 -6.17
CA PRO A 131 -1.00 13.11 -6.88
C PRO A 131 -1.60 13.16 -8.29
N GLY A 132 -1.86 14.36 -8.79
CA GLY A 132 -2.35 14.60 -10.16
C GLY A 132 -3.81 15.05 -10.23
N ASP A 133 -4.18 15.62 -11.37
CA ASP A 133 -5.50 16.25 -11.60
C ASP A 133 -6.56 15.25 -12.10
N ASN A 134 -6.18 14.00 -12.39
CA ASN A 134 -7.09 12.91 -12.79
C ASN A 134 -7.85 12.29 -11.60
N VAL A 135 -8.12 13.09 -10.58
CA VAL A 135 -8.83 12.68 -9.38
C VAL A 135 -9.98 13.64 -9.12
N PRO A 136 -11.22 13.14 -8.96
CA PRO A 136 -12.38 13.98 -8.68
C PRO A 136 -12.16 14.84 -7.43
N ALA A 137 -12.68 16.07 -7.45
CA ALA A 137 -12.71 16.91 -6.26
C ALA A 137 -13.56 16.24 -5.17
N VAL A 138 -12.95 16.01 -3.99
CA VAL A 138 -13.64 15.40 -2.85
C VAL A 138 -13.86 16.46 -1.77
N TYR A 139 -15.11 16.76 -1.47
CA TYR A 139 -15.47 17.69 -0.40
C TYR A 139 -15.89 16.90 0.84
N GLY A 140 -15.24 17.19 1.97
CA GLY A 140 -15.55 16.55 3.25
C GLY A 140 -16.71 17.24 3.92
N LEU A 141 -17.69 16.46 4.36
CA LEU A 141 -18.84 16.94 5.13
C LEU A 141 -18.88 16.14 6.44
N ASP A 142 -18.89 16.85 7.56
CA ASP A 142 -18.80 16.24 8.89
C ASP A 142 -20.19 15.84 9.39
N VAL A 143 -20.35 14.53 9.66
CA VAL A 143 -21.56 13.91 10.20
C VAL A 143 -21.35 13.35 11.61
N THR A 144 -20.33 13.82 12.32
CA THR A 144 -20.02 13.34 13.68
C THR A 144 -21.18 13.59 14.64
N ASP A 145 -21.76 14.80 14.63
CA ASP A 145 -22.99 15.11 15.34
C ASP A 145 -24.15 15.29 14.37
N VAL A 146 -25.10 14.35 14.40
CA VAL A 146 -26.29 14.35 13.53
C VAL A 146 -27.22 15.53 13.86
N SER A 147 -27.17 16.04 15.08
CA SER A 147 -28.00 17.16 15.52
C SER A 147 -27.66 18.47 14.80
N GLN A 148 -26.45 18.56 14.25
CA GLN A 148 -25.94 19.73 13.52
C GLN A 148 -25.94 19.54 12.00
N TRP A 149 -26.71 18.56 11.49
CA TRP A 149 -26.74 18.17 10.08
C TRP A 149 -26.95 19.34 9.11
N GLU A 150 -27.91 20.22 9.41
CA GLU A 150 -28.21 21.39 8.59
C GLU A 150 -26.97 22.27 8.40
N GLU A 151 -26.21 22.51 9.46
CA GLU A 151 -25.06 23.41 9.47
C GLU A 151 -23.78 22.75 8.93
N THR A 152 -23.52 21.49 9.28
CA THR A 152 -22.27 20.81 8.96
C THR A 152 -22.30 20.04 7.64
N VAL A 153 -23.49 19.75 7.10
CA VAL A 153 -23.67 18.93 5.91
C VAL A 153 -24.51 19.61 4.84
N LEU A 154 -25.78 19.93 5.15
CA LEU A 154 -26.74 20.35 4.14
C LEU A 154 -26.36 21.71 3.54
N ASN A 155 -26.18 22.72 4.38
CA ASN A 155 -25.85 24.08 3.92
C ASN A 155 -24.52 24.11 3.15
N PRO A 156 -23.42 23.51 3.63
CA PRO A 156 -22.18 23.43 2.87
C PRO A 156 -22.35 22.68 1.54
N ALA A 157 -23.10 21.57 1.50
CA ALA A 157 -23.32 20.82 0.26
C ALA A 157 -24.08 21.64 -0.79
N LEU A 158 -25.12 22.36 -0.38
CA LEU A 158 -25.88 23.24 -1.27
C LEU A 158 -25.03 24.39 -1.81
N LEU A 159 -24.21 25.00 -0.96
CA LEU A 159 -23.27 26.04 -1.38
C LEU A 159 -22.27 25.53 -2.42
N ILE A 160 -21.70 24.34 -2.20
CA ILE A 160 -20.77 23.74 -3.15
C ILE A 160 -21.48 23.44 -4.48
N LEU A 161 -22.69 22.86 -4.44
CA LEU A 161 -23.46 22.56 -5.65
C LEU A 161 -23.81 23.82 -6.45
N ASP A 162 -24.23 24.90 -5.77
CA ASP A 162 -24.59 26.17 -6.42
C ASP A 162 -23.37 26.80 -7.10
N SER A 163 -22.23 26.88 -6.40
CA SER A 163 -20.97 27.37 -6.99
C SER A 163 -20.54 26.53 -8.20
N LEU A 164 -20.55 25.19 -8.08
CA LEU A 164 -20.16 24.30 -9.17
C LEU A 164 -21.09 24.41 -10.38
N THR A 165 -22.41 24.54 -10.17
CA THR A 165 -23.39 24.69 -11.26
C THR A 165 -23.20 26.01 -12.01
N LYS A 166 -22.71 27.05 -11.33
CA LYS A 166 -22.38 28.35 -11.92
C LYS A 166 -20.99 28.39 -12.58
N GLY A 167 -20.19 27.32 -12.47
CA GLY A 167 -18.81 27.27 -12.95
C GLY A 167 -17.83 28.06 -12.07
N GLU A 168 -18.25 28.43 -10.86
CA GLU A 168 -17.42 29.13 -9.88
C GLU A 168 -16.71 28.14 -8.97
N ARG A 169 -15.57 28.54 -8.40
CA ARG A 169 -14.87 27.72 -7.40
C ARG A 169 -15.59 27.87 -6.05
N PRO A 170 -16.03 26.78 -5.41
CA PRO A 170 -16.63 26.85 -4.09
C PRO A 170 -15.66 27.46 -3.07
N THR A 171 -16.20 28.17 -2.07
CA THR A 171 -15.42 28.71 -0.94
C THR A 171 -14.72 27.61 -0.14
N VAL A 172 -15.32 26.41 -0.09
CA VAL A 172 -14.75 25.24 0.57
C VAL A 172 -13.77 24.57 -0.38
N GLU A 173 -12.50 24.44 0.02
CA GLU A 173 -11.51 23.73 -0.79
C GLU A 173 -11.74 22.21 -0.78
N PRO A 174 -11.55 21.52 -1.92
CA PRO A 174 -11.54 20.07 -1.96
C PRO A 174 -10.45 19.51 -1.03
N MET A 175 -10.79 18.47 -0.27
CA MET A 175 -9.84 17.79 0.58
C MET A 175 -8.73 17.15 -0.25
N ARG A 176 -7.49 17.46 0.14
CA ARG A 176 -6.30 16.77 -0.31
C ARG A 176 -5.52 16.31 0.91
N VAL A 177 -4.97 15.09 0.86
CA VAL A 177 -4.09 14.58 1.91
C VAL A 177 -2.73 14.41 1.27
N GLU A 178 -1.72 15.08 1.82
CA GLU A 178 -0.34 14.90 1.37
C GLU A 178 0.02 13.40 1.36
N GLY A 179 0.38 12.92 0.18
CA GLY A 179 0.79 11.54 -0.01
C GLY A 179 2.12 11.30 0.69
N ALA A 180 2.18 10.28 1.55
CA ALA A 180 3.48 9.72 1.93
C ALA A 180 4.19 9.31 0.63
N GLY A 181 5.40 9.81 0.40
CA GLY A 181 6.15 9.76 -0.87
C GLY A 181 6.19 8.38 -1.55
N LYS A 182 6.67 8.33 -2.81
CA LYS A 182 6.71 7.12 -3.66
C LYS A 182 7.37 5.94 -2.93
N ARG A 183 6.58 5.12 -2.23
CA ARG A 183 7.01 3.86 -1.61
C ARG A 183 6.85 2.76 -2.63
N ASN A 184 7.87 1.92 -2.80
CA ASN A 184 7.78 0.75 -3.66
C ASN A 184 6.86 -0.29 -3.01
N LYS A 185 5.62 -0.35 -3.51
CA LYS A 185 4.56 -1.27 -3.06
C LYS A 185 4.46 -2.53 -3.91
N ARG A 186 5.34 -2.70 -4.90
CA ARG A 186 5.22 -3.74 -5.94
C ARG A 186 6.43 -4.66 -6.00
N SER A 187 7.52 -4.34 -5.32
CA SER A 187 8.68 -5.23 -5.21
C SER A 187 8.30 -6.56 -4.59
N ARG A 188 8.79 -7.66 -5.16
CA ARG A 188 8.55 -9.02 -4.67
C ARG A 188 9.80 -9.51 -3.94
N HIS A 189 9.62 -9.90 -2.69
CA HIS A 189 10.66 -10.48 -1.83
C HIS A 189 10.25 -11.88 -1.37
N THR A 190 11.19 -12.80 -1.23
CA THR A 190 10.97 -14.13 -0.67
C THR A 190 11.91 -14.34 0.50
N CYS A 191 11.38 -14.70 1.67
CA CYS A 191 12.20 -15.13 2.80
C CYS A 191 12.28 -16.66 2.84
N GLU A 192 13.47 -17.21 2.61
CA GLU A 192 13.74 -18.65 2.69
C GLU A 192 13.58 -19.20 4.13
N LEU A 193 13.90 -18.41 5.16
CA LEU A 193 13.80 -18.85 6.56
C LEU A 193 12.36 -19.02 7.05
N CYS A 194 11.45 -18.25 6.45
CA CYS A 194 10.04 -18.20 6.84
C CYS A 194 9.11 -18.79 5.77
N ASP A 195 9.68 -19.27 4.66
CA ASP A 195 8.99 -19.71 3.45
C ASP A 195 7.79 -18.81 3.10
N LYS A 196 8.08 -17.52 2.91
CA LYS A 196 7.04 -16.50 2.72
C LYS A 196 7.42 -15.52 1.63
N VAL A 197 6.48 -15.32 0.71
CA VAL A 197 6.49 -14.24 -0.28
C VAL A 197 5.92 -12.97 0.36
N ILE A 198 6.57 -11.83 0.14
CA ILE A 198 6.20 -10.52 0.66
C ILE A 198 6.27 -9.51 -0.49
N ILE A 199 5.21 -8.72 -0.65
CA ILE A 199 5.13 -7.68 -1.67
C ILE A 199 5.27 -6.31 -0.99
N GLY A 200 6.25 -5.51 -1.42
CA GLY A 200 6.59 -4.19 -0.92
C GLY A 200 7.83 -4.15 -0.02
N ASP A 201 8.65 -3.11 -0.18
CA ASP A 201 9.92 -2.96 0.56
C ASP A 201 9.70 -2.66 2.04
N LEU A 202 8.61 -1.95 2.37
CA LEU A 202 8.27 -1.62 3.75
C LEU A 202 7.83 -2.88 4.50
N GLU A 203 6.96 -3.67 3.87
CA GLU A 203 6.48 -4.95 4.37
C GLU A 203 7.65 -5.93 4.55
N TRP A 204 8.59 -5.96 3.60
CA TRP A 204 9.81 -6.73 3.70
C TRP A 204 10.69 -6.30 4.88
N THR A 205 10.95 -5.01 5.02
CA THR A 205 11.73 -4.45 6.13
C THR A 205 11.07 -4.75 7.48
N ALA A 206 9.74 -4.62 7.56
CA ALA A 206 8.97 -4.96 8.75
C ALA A 206 9.04 -6.47 9.06
N HIS A 207 9.03 -7.33 8.04
CA HIS A 207 9.20 -8.75 8.20
C HIS A 207 10.57 -9.12 8.78
N LEU A 208 11.66 -8.55 8.24
CA LEU A 208 13.01 -8.81 8.74
C LEU A 208 13.14 -8.48 10.23
N LYS A 209 12.46 -7.41 10.69
CA LYS A 209 12.42 -6.99 12.10
C LYS A 209 11.39 -7.74 12.95
N SER A 210 10.62 -8.65 12.36
CA SER A 210 9.53 -9.32 13.06
C SER A 210 10.04 -10.39 14.03
N LYS A 211 9.33 -10.55 15.17
CA LYS A 211 9.63 -11.59 16.16
C LYS A 211 9.67 -13.00 15.53
N LYS A 212 8.78 -13.27 14.57
CA LYS A 212 8.73 -14.57 13.87
C LYS A 212 9.98 -14.79 13.02
N HIS A 213 10.43 -13.80 12.26
CA HIS A 213 11.65 -13.90 11.47
C HIS A 213 12.87 -14.12 12.38
N HIS A 214 13.03 -13.31 13.42
CA HIS A 214 14.10 -13.47 14.40
C HIS A 214 14.09 -14.86 15.08
N TYR A 215 12.91 -15.42 15.36
CA TYR A 215 12.79 -16.78 15.86
C TYR A 215 13.36 -17.82 14.87
N HIS A 216 12.99 -17.74 13.59
CA HIS A 216 13.52 -18.67 12.57
C HIS A 216 15.03 -18.50 12.35
N VAL A 217 15.54 -17.25 12.40
CA VAL A 217 17.00 -16.97 12.36
C VAL A 217 17.71 -17.66 13.53
N ARG A 218 17.22 -17.49 14.76
CA ARG A 218 17.81 -18.13 15.95
C ARG A 218 17.72 -19.65 15.88
N LYS A 219 16.62 -20.19 15.37
CA LYS A 219 16.44 -21.63 15.19
C LYS A 219 17.46 -22.20 14.19
N ARG A 220 17.67 -21.54 13.05
CA ARG A 220 18.64 -21.98 12.02
C ARG A 220 20.08 -21.94 12.53
N ARG A 221 20.47 -20.87 13.23
CA ARG A 221 21.81 -20.76 13.85
C ARG A 221 22.11 -21.87 14.87
N LYS A 222 21.08 -22.44 15.50
CA LYS A 222 21.22 -23.54 16.46
C LYS A 222 21.32 -24.91 15.78
N SER A 223 20.85 -25.03 14.54
CA SER A 223 20.83 -26.28 13.77
C SER A 223 21.97 -26.39 12.76
N GLU A 224 22.63 -25.28 12.39
CA GLU A 224 23.83 -25.33 11.55
C GLU A 224 25.03 -25.80 12.39
N PRO A 225 25.72 -26.89 11.99
CA PRO A 225 27.00 -27.26 12.59
C PRO A 225 28.02 -26.13 12.35
N GLU A 226 28.90 -25.85 13.32
CA GLU A 226 30.02 -24.93 13.08
C GLU A 226 30.81 -25.40 11.85
N PRO A 227 31.16 -24.50 10.90
CA PRO A 227 32.07 -24.89 9.83
C PRO A 227 33.40 -25.29 10.47
N GLU A 228 33.83 -26.54 10.21
CA GLU A 228 35.13 -27.05 10.63
C GLU A 228 36.20 -26.04 10.19
N ARG A 229 36.93 -25.50 11.17
CA ARG A 229 38.13 -24.71 10.91
C ARG A 229 39.08 -25.63 10.17
N ALA A 230 39.33 -25.34 8.89
CA ALA A 230 40.43 -25.92 8.16
C ALA A 230 41.73 -25.64 8.93
N SER A 231 42.22 -26.66 9.63
CA SER A 231 43.54 -26.67 10.23
C SER A 231 44.55 -26.93 9.12
N ASP A 232 45.05 -25.86 8.50
CA ASP A 232 46.29 -25.95 7.73
C ASP A 232 47.47 -25.75 8.68
N GLN A 233 48.27 -26.81 8.85
CA GLN A 233 49.53 -26.77 9.57
C GLN A 233 50.60 -26.00 8.78
N PRO A 234 51.61 -25.42 9.47
CA PRO A 234 52.61 -24.55 8.85
C PRO A 234 53.70 -25.39 8.17
N GLN A 235 53.99 -25.10 6.90
CA GLN A 235 55.24 -25.53 6.26
C GLN A 235 56.12 -24.32 5.93
N GLY A 236 57.41 -24.47 6.23
CA GLY A 236 58.48 -23.86 5.42
C GLY A 236 59.03 -22.53 5.92
N THR A 237 60.03 -22.62 6.79
CA THR A 237 60.99 -21.55 7.06
C THR A 237 61.80 -21.24 5.79
N THR A 238 61.78 -19.99 5.31
CA THR A 238 62.87 -19.41 4.52
C THR A 238 63.17 -17.99 5.02
N PRO A 239 64.43 -17.63 5.29
CA PRO A 239 64.80 -16.31 5.80
C PRO A 239 64.81 -15.22 4.69
N PRO A 240 64.80 -13.93 5.06
CA PRO A 240 64.56 -12.83 4.13
C PRO A 240 65.87 -12.26 3.55
N PRO A 241 65.82 -11.54 2.42
CA PRO A 241 66.73 -10.44 2.17
C PRO A 241 66.05 -9.09 2.47
N THR A 242 66.76 -8.25 3.23
CA THR A 242 66.45 -6.86 3.56
C THR A 242 66.99 -5.90 2.46
N PRO A 243 66.99 -4.56 2.64
CA PRO A 243 66.04 -3.65 2.01
C PRO A 243 66.71 -2.72 0.97
N ILE A 244 65.92 -2.11 0.07
CA ILE A 244 66.37 -0.91 -0.65
C ILE A 244 65.41 0.24 -0.31
N THR A 245 65.99 1.18 0.42
CA THR A 245 65.48 2.51 0.78
C THR A 245 65.40 3.41 -0.45
N VAL A 246 64.27 4.11 -0.63
CA VAL A 246 64.23 5.55 -0.97
C VAL A 246 62.81 6.10 -0.77
N GLY A 247 62.64 7.00 0.20
CA GLY A 247 61.62 8.07 0.11
C GLY A 247 62.15 9.24 -0.74
N PRO A 248 61.53 10.44 -0.77
CA PRO A 248 60.40 10.96 0.03
C PRO A 248 59.22 11.43 -0.88
N THR A 249 58.09 11.96 -0.37
CA THR A 249 57.89 13.42 -0.18
C THR A 249 56.41 13.71 0.14
N LEU A 250 56.19 14.49 1.23
CA LEU A 250 55.11 15.45 1.56
C LEU A 250 53.64 15.05 1.28
N GLY A 251 52.68 15.15 2.19
CA GLY A 251 52.58 15.95 3.41
C GLY A 251 51.31 16.79 3.35
N ASN A 252 50.36 16.55 4.26
CA ASN A 252 49.60 17.60 4.97
C ASN A 252 48.61 17.01 5.99
N SER A 253 48.82 17.42 7.24
CA SER A 253 47.86 17.41 8.33
C SER A 253 46.68 18.36 8.03
N THR A 254 45.53 18.14 8.65
CA THR A 254 45.02 19.06 9.69
C THR A 254 43.87 18.44 10.48
N THR A 255 44.10 18.43 11.78
CA THR A 255 43.32 18.10 12.98
C THR A 255 42.12 19.03 13.19
N LEU A 256 41.05 18.54 13.83
CA LEU A 256 40.51 19.03 15.12
C LEU A 256 39.08 18.53 15.39
N ALA A 257 38.99 17.63 16.36
CA ALA A 257 37.88 17.58 17.32
C ALA A 257 38.00 18.76 18.30
N PRO A 258 36.95 19.07 19.09
CA PRO A 258 36.91 18.46 20.41
C PRO A 258 35.50 18.07 20.87
N GLY A 259 35.45 17.17 21.86
CA GLY A 259 34.25 16.90 22.64
C GLY A 259 34.11 17.85 23.82
N SER A 260 32.96 17.80 24.48
CA SER A 260 32.82 17.85 25.94
C SER A 260 31.36 17.57 26.35
N ALA A 261 31.25 16.94 27.51
CA ALA A 261 30.04 16.55 28.23
C ALA A 261 29.30 17.75 28.82
N GLU A 262 28.09 17.48 29.36
CA GLU A 262 27.48 18.01 30.62
C GLU A 262 25.93 17.95 30.51
N THR A 263 25.28 16.99 31.18
CA THR A 263 24.69 16.98 32.55
C THR A 263 23.29 17.56 32.66
N CYS A 264 22.48 16.89 33.49
CA CYS A 264 21.08 17.16 33.80
C CYS A 264 20.86 18.51 34.49
N GLY A 265 19.70 19.12 34.23
CA GLY A 265 19.15 20.21 35.02
C GLY A 265 17.63 20.09 35.12
N GLU A 266 17.17 19.59 36.27
CA GLU A 266 15.83 19.83 36.81
C GLU A 266 15.70 21.31 37.18
N SER A 267 14.53 21.90 36.93
CA SER A 267 14.06 23.08 37.67
C SER A 267 12.53 23.08 37.71
N GLU A 268 12.00 22.65 38.84
CA GLU A 268 10.62 22.89 39.29
C GLU A 268 10.46 24.29 39.90
N SER A 269 9.19 24.71 39.94
CA SER A 269 8.53 25.65 40.88
C SER A 269 8.24 27.08 40.37
N PRO A 270 7.26 27.80 40.94
CA PRO A 270 6.01 27.37 41.62
C PRO A 270 4.75 28.09 41.06
N GLY A 271 3.57 27.66 41.51
CA GLY A 271 2.29 28.21 41.10
C GLY A 271 1.85 29.49 41.80
N THR A 272 0.70 30.00 41.37
CA THR A 272 -0.24 30.75 42.21
C THR A 272 -1.66 30.38 41.84
N SER A 273 -2.41 29.96 42.85
CA SER A 273 -3.86 29.81 42.87
C SER A 273 -4.55 31.16 43.00
N SER A 274 -5.75 31.30 42.44
CA SER A 274 -6.85 32.08 43.03
C SER A 274 -8.20 31.63 42.43
N THR A 275 -8.83 30.71 43.16
CA THR A 275 -10.21 30.75 43.65
C THR A 275 -11.36 31.38 42.83
N GLU A 276 -12.34 30.51 42.57
CA GLU A 276 -13.78 30.62 42.91
C GLU A 276 -14.61 31.78 42.32
N LYS A 277 -15.68 31.41 41.59
CA LYS A 277 -17.04 31.52 42.14
C LYS A 277 -18.08 30.77 41.30
N GLU A 278 -18.97 30.14 42.05
CA GLU A 278 -20.08 29.27 41.68
C GLU A 278 -21.39 30.08 41.53
N ALA A 279 -22.24 29.64 40.59
CA ALA A 279 -23.71 29.70 40.53
C ALA A 279 -24.45 31.06 40.34
N PRO A 280 -25.76 31.09 40.01
CA PRO A 280 -26.68 29.99 39.62
C PRO A 280 -27.54 30.24 38.35
N VAL A 281 -28.11 29.13 37.84
CA VAL A 281 -29.51 28.87 37.42
C VAL A 281 -30.44 30.06 37.18
N LEU A 282 -30.97 30.14 35.96
CA LEU A 282 -32.41 30.19 35.63
C LEU A 282 -32.66 29.39 34.34
#